data_AF-A0A532AT49-F1
#
_entry.id   AF-A0A532AT49-F1
#
_cell.length_a   1.000
_cell.length_b   1.000
_cell.length_c   1.000
_cell.angle_alpha   90.00
_cell.angle_beta   90.00
_cell.angle_gamma   90.00
#
_symmetry.space_group_name_H-M   'P 1'
#
loop_
_entity.id
_entity.type
_entity.pdbx_description
1 polymer ?
#
loop_
_entity_poly.entity_id
_entity_poly.type
_entity_poly.pdbx_seq_one_letter_code
_entity_poly.pdbx_strand_id
1 'polypeptide(L)'
;MNETDARGQSMAEIIRSGAFLQQCWSVHPLCLKVKRVEPERIVVLTCSSCRMVHRVTTDAVTRQDATGDSTSPVIDPAQPDGLPALKNCMGTHVSALSVREMDVFEDALWVRCAECRAQYDLTVSQFETHQK
;
A
#
# COMPACT_ATOMS: atom_id res chain seq x y z
N MET A 1 38.74 -19.61 -26.34
CA MET A 1 38.35 -20.24 -25.06
C MET A 1 38.62 -19.25 -23.95
N ASN A 2 37.56 -18.66 -23.40
CA ASN A 2 37.32 -18.61 -21.95
C ASN A 2 35.96 -17.94 -21.73
N GLU A 3 35.02 -18.80 -21.36
CA GLU A 3 33.73 -18.48 -20.80
C GLU A 3 33.87 -17.88 -19.39
N THR A 4 32.73 -17.38 -18.91
CA THR A 4 32.33 -17.25 -17.50
C THR A 4 32.66 -15.92 -16.80
N ASP A 5 31.68 -15.02 -16.77
CA ASP A 5 30.97 -14.65 -15.53
C ASP A 5 29.75 -13.76 -15.86
N ALA A 6 28.63 -14.39 -16.20
CA ALA A 6 27.32 -13.75 -16.18
C ALA A 6 26.63 -14.13 -14.87
N ARG A 7 27.01 -13.47 -13.77
CA ARG A 7 26.27 -13.53 -12.50
C ARG A 7 24.81 -13.16 -12.75
N GLY A 8 23.96 -14.18 -12.66
CA GLY A 8 22.51 -14.08 -12.78
C GLY A 8 21.94 -13.06 -11.79
N GLN A 9 21.61 -11.89 -12.31
CA GLN A 9 20.56 -11.07 -11.75
C GLN A 9 19.26 -11.79 -12.11
N SER A 10 18.62 -12.43 -11.13
CA SER A 10 17.24 -12.88 -11.31
C SER A 10 16.42 -11.64 -11.64
N MET A 11 15.95 -11.53 -12.89
CA MET A 11 14.99 -10.52 -13.31
C MET A 11 13.71 -10.75 -12.50
N ALA A 12 13.60 -10.08 -11.35
CA ALA A 12 12.35 -10.05 -10.62
C ALA A 12 11.33 -9.39 -11.54
N GLU A 13 10.37 -10.16 -12.03
CA GLU A 13 9.33 -9.64 -12.90
C GLU A 13 8.49 -8.62 -12.12
N ILE A 14 8.51 -7.38 -12.61
CA ILE A 14 7.71 -6.28 -12.05
C ILE A 14 6.44 -6.18 -12.89
N ILE A 15 5.31 -6.52 -12.27
CA ILE A 15 4.00 -6.45 -12.92
C ILE A 15 3.33 -5.14 -12.52
N ARG A 16 3.07 -4.27 -13.50
CA ARG A 16 2.44 -2.95 -13.29
C ARG A 16 0.94 -3.03 -13.50
N SER A 17 0.24 -3.66 -12.55
CA SER A 17 -1.22 -3.82 -12.59
C SER A 17 -1.78 -3.96 -11.17
N GLY A 18 -2.92 -3.30 -10.92
CA GLY A 18 -3.67 -3.44 -9.67
C GLY A 18 -4.30 -4.82 -9.48
N ALA A 19 -4.50 -5.58 -10.55
CA ALA A 19 -5.19 -6.87 -10.52
C ALA A 19 -4.54 -7.89 -9.57
N PHE A 20 -3.21 -7.91 -9.48
CA PHE A 20 -2.49 -8.82 -8.59
C PHE A 20 -2.67 -8.45 -7.12
N LEU A 21 -2.64 -7.15 -6.80
CA LEU A 21 -2.94 -6.68 -5.44
C LEU A 21 -4.42 -6.95 -5.09
N GLN A 22 -5.35 -6.71 -6.02
CA GLN A 22 -6.76 -7.01 -5.85
C GLN A 22 -6.99 -8.50 -5.57
N GLN A 23 -6.40 -9.38 -6.37
CA GLN A 23 -6.51 -10.83 -6.15
C GLN A 23 -5.90 -11.24 -4.81
N CYS A 24 -4.73 -10.67 -4.46
CA CYS A 24 -4.11 -10.94 -3.17
C CYS A 24 -5.00 -10.52 -2.00
N TRP A 25 -5.63 -9.34 -2.08
CA TRP A 25 -6.54 -8.85 -1.05
C TRP A 25 -7.83 -9.67 -0.99
N SER A 26 -8.46 -9.99 -2.12
CA SER A 26 -9.69 -10.79 -2.17
C SER A 26 -9.51 -12.18 -1.54
N VAL A 27 -8.32 -12.78 -1.69
CA VAL A 27 -8.01 -14.11 -1.10
C VAL A 27 -7.46 -13.99 0.32
N HIS A 28 -6.71 -12.94 0.64
CA HIS A 28 -6.04 -12.75 1.93
C HIS A 28 -6.30 -11.38 2.58
N PRO A 29 -7.56 -11.00 2.84
CA PRO A 29 -7.92 -9.63 3.21
C PRO A 29 -7.32 -9.17 4.54
N LEU A 30 -6.98 -10.09 5.43
CA LEU A 30 -6.40 -9.80 6.74
C LEU A 30 -4.86 -9.89 6.78
N CYS A 31 -4.23 -10.30 5.68
CA CYS A 31 -2.80 -10.63 5.65
C CYS A 31 -1.94 -9.54 5.02
N LEU A 32 -2.55 -8.53 4.37
CA LEU A 32 -1.86 -7.40 3.77
C LEU A 32 -1.54 -6.32 4.81
N LYS A 33 -0.24 -6.10 5.03
CA LYS A 33 0.29 -5.14 5.99
C LYS A 33 1.13 -4.07 5.29
N VAL A 34 1.12 -2.85 5.84
CA VAL A 34 2.06 -1.81 5.42
C VAL A 34 3.42 -2.16 6.02
N LYS A 35 4.42 -2.35 5.15
CA LYS A 35 5.78 -2.68 5.56
C LYS A 35 6.64 -1.44 5.76
N ARG A 36 6.55 -0.50 4.82
CA ARG A 36 7.28 0.78 4.85
C ARG A 36 6.63 1.78 3.89
N VAL A 37 6.99 3.04 4.06
CA VAL A 37 6.75 4.11 3.08
C VAL A 37 8.11 4.58 2.57
N GLU A 38 8.31 4.50 1.27
CA GLU A 38 9.53 4.92 0.58
C GLU A 38 9.45 6.42 0.20
N PRO A 39 10.54 7.01 -0.33
CA PRO A 39 10.46 8.28 -1.03
C PRO A 39 9.40 8.25 -2.15
N GLU A 40 9.02 9.43 -2.67
CA GLU A 40 8.06 9.54 -3.78
C GLU A 40 6.65 8.97 -3.47
N ARG A 41 6.25 8.96 -2.20
CA ARG A 41 4.91 8.54 -1.74
C ARG A 41 4.59 7.07 -2.01
N ILE A 42 5.59 6.21 -2.06
CA ILE A 42 5.37 4.80 -2.36
C ILE A 42 5.12 4.00 -1.08
N VAL A 43 3.92 3.45 -0.94
CA VAL A 43 3.52 2.59 0.16
C VAL A 43 3.79 1.13 -0.23
N VAL A 44 4.67 0.48 0.54
CA VAL A 44 5.03 -0.92 0.30
C VAL A 44 4.20 -1.83 1.20
N LEU A 45 3.48 -2.75 0.57
CA LEU A 45 2.64 -3.75 1.21
C LEU A 45 3.28 -5.13 1.12
N THR A 46 3.05 -5.94 2.14
CA THR A 46 3.42 -7.36 2.12
C THR A 46 2.27 -8.23 2.61
N CYS A 47 2.04 -9.34 1.91
CA CYS A 47 1.10 -10.35 2.35
C CYS A 47 1.83 -11.46 3.12
N SER A 48 1.42 -11.73 4.36
CA SER A 48 2.02 -12.82 5.15
C SER A 48 1.68 -14.23 4.62
N SER A 49 0.63 -14.35 3.79
CA SER A 49 0.15 -15.64 3.28
C SER A 49 0.83 -16.05 1.96
N CYS A 50 0.72 -15.23 0.91
CA CYS A 50 1.33 -15.52 -0.38
C CYS A 50 2.76 -14.97 -0.54
N ARG A 51 3.25 -14.21 0.45
CA ARG A 51 4.59 -13.61 0.48
C ARG A 51 4.91 -12.64 -0.65
N MET A 52 3.90 -12.21 -1.41
CA MET A 52 4.03 -11.18 -2.43
C MET A 52 4.32 -9.82 -1.79
N VAL A 53 5.07 -9.00 -2.54
CA VAL A 53 5.34 -7.60 -2.21
C VAL A 53 4.64 -6.74 -3.26
N HIS A 54 3.78 -5.84 -2.79
CA HIS A 54 3.11 -4.88 -3.65
C HIS A 54 3.61 -3.48 -3.32
N ARG A 55 3.75 -2.64 -4.32
CA ARG A 55 4.10 -1.23 -4.18
C ARG A 55 2.98 -0.41 -4.77
N VAL A 56 2.60 0.63 -4.04
CA VAL A 56 1.48 1.50 -4.39
C VAL A 56 2.01 2.92 -4.34
N THR A 57 2.14 3.56 -5.50
CA THR A 57 2.48 4.99 -5.59
C THR A 57 1.20 5.79 -5.37
N THR A 58 1.22 6.77 -4.47
CA THR A 58 0.01 7.54 -4.14
C THR A 58 0.10 8.99 -4.61
N ASP A 59 -0.99 9.48 -5.19
CA ASP A 59 -1.16 10.90 -5.52
C ASP A 59 -1.59 11.68 -4.29
N ALA A 60 -2.52 11.12 -3.52
CA ALA A 60 -3.02 11.70 -2.30
C ALA A 60 -3.07 10.67 -1.18
N VAL A 61 -2.86 11.13 0.05
CA VAL A 61 -3.16 10.39 1.27
C VAL A 61 -3.99 11.32 2.13
N THR A 62 -5.17 10.89 2.54
CA THR A 62 -5.99 11.63 3.49
C THR A 62 -6.06 10.83 4.78
N ARG A 63 -6.03 11.51 5.92
CA ARG A 63 -6.31 10.88 7.22
C ARG A 63 -7.76 11.14 7.57
N GLN A 64 -8.51 10.08 7.87
CA GLN A 64 -9.86 10.19 8.37
C GLN A 64 -9.83 10.31 9.90
N ASP A 65 -10.52 11.32 10.43
CA ASP A 65 -10.78 11.44 11.85
C ASP A 65 -11.94 10.52 12.24
N ALA A 66 -11.84 9.87 13.40
CA ALA A 66 -12.75 8.82 13.85
C ALA A 66 -14.20 9.28 14.14
N THR A 67 -14.59 10.48 13.73
CA THR A 67 -15.89 11.11 14.05
C THR A 67 -16.76 11.40 12.82
N GLY A 68 -16.34 11.01 11.61
CA GLY A 68 -17.12 11.18 10.38
C GLY A 68 -17.67 9.86 9.84
N ASP A 69 -18.99 9.70 9.87
CA ASP A 69 -19.71 8.79 8.99
C ASP A 69 -19.55 9.35 7.57
N SER A 70 -18.80 8.68 6.69
CA SER A 70 -18.51 9.22 5.35
C SER A 70 -18.46 8.09 4.35
N THR A 71 -19.64 7.80 3.84
CA THR A 71 -19.86 7.14 2.56
C THR A 71 -19.22 8.02 1.47
N SER A 72 -18.22 7.45 0.79
CA SER A 72 -17.48 8.00 -0.36
C SER A 72 -16.42 9.08 -0.06
N PRO A 73 -15.21 8.96 -0.65
CA PRO A 73 -14.17 9.95 -0.51
C PRO A 73 -14.48 11.17 -1.38
N VAL A 74 -15.13 12.19 -0.82
CA VAL A 74 -15.07 13.53 -1.40
C VAL A 74 -13.72 14.12 -1.00
N ILE A 75 -12.82 14.28 -1.97
CA ILE A 75 -11.54 14.95 -1.76
C ILE A 75 -11.85 16.43 -1.50
N ASP A 76 -11.81 16.84 -0.23
CA ASP A 76 -11.76 18.25 0.12
C ASP A 76 -10.32 18.74 -0.14
N PRO A 77 -10.08 19.66 -1.09
CA PRO A 77 -8.74 20.19 -1.36
C PRO A 77 -8.12 20.95 -0.17
N ALA A 78 -8.90 21.25 0.87
CA ALA A 78 -8.41 21.81 2.13
C ALA A 78 -7.93 20.76 3.14
N GLN A 79 -8.14 19.46 2.90
CA GLN A 79 -7.71 18.42 3.82
C GLN A 79 -6.18 18.28 3.78
N PRO A 80 -5.49 18.36 4.94
CA PRO A 80 -4.04 18.28 4.98
C PRO A 80 -3.56 16.91 4.49
N ASP A 81 -2.45 16.90 3.75
CA ASP A 81 -1.78 15.66 3.32
C ASP A 81 -1.53 14.75 4.52
N GLY A 82 -2.16 13.57 4.49
CA GLY A 82 -2.11 12.56 5.53
C GLY A 82 -0.82 11.73 5.53
N LEU A 83 0.04 11.88 4.51
CA LEU A 83 1.28 11.11 4.40
C LEU A 83 2.23 11.28 5.60
N PRO A 84 2.48 12.50 6.15
CA PRO A 84 3.28 12.66 7.36
C PRO A 84 2.66 11.95 8.56
N ALA A 85 1.33 11.99 8.70
CA ALA A 85 0.63 11.30 9.79
C ALA A 85 0.73 9.77 9.64
N LEU A 86 0.60 9.24 8.42
CA LEU A 86 0.83 7.83 8.12
C LEU A 86 2.25 7.40 8.48
N LYS A 87 3.27 8.19 8.09
CA LYS A 87 4.68 7.92 8.44
C LYS A 87 4.92 7.94 9.95
N ASN A 88 4.35 8.89 10.66
CA ASN A 88 4.44 8.95 12.13
C ASN A 88 3.75 7.75 12.80
N CYS A 89 2.57 7.38 12.32
CA CYS A 89 1.84 6.20 12.80
C CYS A 89 2.64 4.92 12.55
N MET A 90 3.29 4.80 11.39
CA MET A 90 4.15 3.68 11.07
C MET A 90 5.40 3.63 11.97
N GLY A 91 6.00 4.78 12.29
CA GLY A 91 7.14 4.85 13.21
C GLY A 91 6.85 4.29 14.60
N THR A 92 5.59 4.26 15.01
CA THR A 92 5.16 3.74 16.33
C THR A 92 4.45 2.39 16.24
N HIS A 93 3.63 2.16 15.22
CA HIS A 93 2.67 1.04 15.13
C HIS A 93 2.77 0.26 13.80
N VAL A 94 3.97 0.10 13.22
CA VAL A 94 4.15 -0.54 11.89
C VAL A 94 3.43 -1.90 11.76
N SER A 95 3.48 -2.75 12.78
CA SER A 95 2.83 -4.07 12.79
C SER A 95 1.29 -4.01 12.81
N ALA A 96 0.73 -2.88 13.25
CA ALA A 96 -0.71 -2.68 13.39
C ALA A 96 -1.37 -2.08 12.14
N LEU A 97 -0.59 -1.62 11.14
CA LEU A 97 -1.10 -1.05 9.90
C LEU A 97 -1.42 -2.16 8.88
N SER A 98 -2.70 -2.27 8.51
CA SER A 98 -3.18 -3.22 7.50
C SER A 98 -4.10 -2.58 6.49
N VAL A 99 -4.10 -3.12 5.28
CA VAL A 99 -5.14 -2.83 4.29
C VAL A 99 -6.47 -3.33 4.84
N ARG A 100 -7.52 -2.52 4.72
CA ARG A 100 -8.89 -2.88 5.10
C ARG A 100 -9.75 -3.12 3.90
N GLU A 101 -9.61 -2.26 2.92
CA GLU A 101 -10.39 -2.26 1.71
C GLU A 101 -9.52 -1.73 0.58
N MET A 102 -9.87 -2.08 -0.65
CA MET A 102 -9.28 -1.52 -1.85
C MET A 102 -10.26 -1.61 -3.01
N ASP A 103 -10.14 -0.66 -3.92
CA ASP A 103 -10.86 -0.63 -5.18
C ASP A 103 -9.89 -0.24 -6.29
N VAL A 104 -9.58 -1.19 -7.18
CA VAL A 104 -8.67 -0.95 -8.31
C VAL A 104 -9.32 -0.20 -9.47
N PHE A 105 -10.65 -0.10 -9.51
CA PHE A 105 -11.33 0.67 -10.54
C PHE A 105 -11.35 2.16 -10.21
N GLU A 106 -11.42 2.48 -8.92
CA GLU A 106 -11.35 3.86 -8.38
C GLU A 106 -9.93 4.25 -7.95
N ASP A 107 -8.93 3.41 -8.24
CA ASP A 107 -7.54 3.58 -7.81
C ASP A 107 -7.42 3.96 -6.31
N ALA A 108 -8.16 3.25 -5.45
CA ALA A 108 -8.30 3.57 -4.03
C ALA A 108 -7.83 2.43 -3.11
N LEU A 109 -7.19 2.80 -2.00
CA LEU A 109 -6.72 1.86 -0.98
C LEU A 109 -6.94 2.43 0.43
N TRP A 110 -7.54 1.64 1.32
CA TRP A 110 -7.79 2.05 2.71
C TRP A 110 -6.88 1.30 3.68
N VAL A 111 -6.12 2.05 4.46
CA VAL A 111 -5.22 1.52 5.50
C VAL A 111 -5.75 1.93 6.86
N ARG A 112 -5.78 0.98 7.81
CA ARG A 112 -6.16 1.26 9.19
C ARG A 112 -5.13 0.72 10.16
N CYS A 113 -4.79 1.54 11.15
CA CYS A 113 -3.99 1.12 12.29
C CYS A 113 -4.89 0.47 13.35
N ALA A 114 -4.56 -0.74 13.80
CA ALA A 114 -5.32 -1.41 14.86
C ALA A 114 -5.08 -0.78 16.26
N GLU A 115 -3.94 -0.13 16.48
CA GLU A 115 -3.57 0.45 17.79
C GLU A 115 -4.19 1.85 17.99
N CYS A 116 -3.78 2.86 17.22
CA CYS A 116 -4.33 4.20 17.36
C CYS A 116 -5.67 4.43 16.63
N ARG A 117 -6.20 3.40 15.95
CA ARG A 117 -7.44 3.43 15.17
C ARG A 117 -7.49 4.45 14.03
N ALA A 118 -6.38 5.12 13.71
CA ALA A 118 -6.29 6.01 12.56
C ALA A 118 -6.57 5.25 11.25
N GLN A 119 -7.33 5.90 10.38
CA GLN A 119 -7.60 5.43 9.02
C GLN A 119 -6.99 6.41 8.02
N TYR A 120 -6.44 5.86 6.95
CA TYR A 120 -5.82 6.58 5.86
C TYR A 120 -6.42 6.08 4.55
N ASP A 121 -6.90 7.01 3.74
CA ASP A 121 -7.42 6.73 2.41
C ASP A 121 -6.36 7.19 1.41
N LEU A 122 -5.99 6.30 0.50
CA LEU A 122 -4.89 6.50 -0.43
C LEU A 122 -5.49 6.53 -1.84
N THR A 123 -5.32 7.64 -2.54
CA THR A 123 -5.52 7.72 -3.99
C THR A 123 -4.24 7.24 -4.65
N VAL A 124 -4.35 6.18 -5.43
CA VAL A 124 -3.25 5.47 -6.07
C VAL A 124 -3.07 5.99 -7.49
N SER A 125 -1.83 6.18 -7.91
CA SER A 125 -1.51 6.44 -9.33
C SER A 125 -0.80 5.29 -10.01
N GLN A 126 -0.22 4.37 -9.24
CA GLN A 126 0.44 3.21 -9.80
C GLN A 126 0.43 2.02 -8.83
N PHE A 127 0.12 0.85 -9.38
CA PHE A 127 0.28 -0.44 -8.72
C PHE A 127 1.44 -1.22 -9.34
N GLU A 128 2.31 -1.76 -8.50
CA GLU A 128 3.37 -2.69 -8.90
C GLU A 128 3.38 -3.92 -7.99
N THR A 129 3.58 -5.10 -8.56
CA THR A 129 3.79 -6.34 -7.81
C THR A 129 5.14 -6.93 -8.21
N HIS A 130 5.95 -7.25 -7.21
CA HIS A 130 7.25 -7.89 -7.40
C HIS A 130 7.13 -9.36 -7.03
N GLN A 131 7.39 -10.24 -8.01
CA GLN A 131 7.60 -11.65 -7.73
C GLN A 131 9.07 -11.88 -7.36
N LYS A 132 9.31 -12.73 -6.36
CA LYS A 132 10.65 -13.21 -6.04
C LYS A 132 10.91 -14.52 -6.76
#